data_AF-A0A4U2Z8B5-F1
#
_entry.id   AF-A0A4U2Z8B5-F1
#
_cell.length_a   1.000
_cell.length_b   1.000
_cell.length_c   1.000
_cell.angle_alpha   90.00
_cell.angle_beta   90.00
_cell.angle_gamma   90.00
#
_symmetry.space_group_name_H-M   'P 1'
#
loop_
_entity.id
_entity.type
_entity.pdbx_description
1 polymer ?
#
loop_
_entity_poly.entity_id
_entity_poly.type
_entity_poly.pdbx_seq_one_letter_code
_entity_poly.pdbx_strand_id
1 'polypeptide(L)'
;MKIISRILIVLLILGFLQIQPVYAASFKDVSSDNTLSTEIDYLVERGIIKGYPNGTFKPNEYVTRAQVAVMITRALALKTTNVKNPKYQDVPTSHIYYKEIAATQNAGIFDAAKKFNPNGTLTRADMAIVLQRAFKLKGTTSPYYFTDVTEKTPGYKEILAVANNNITSGYQDGSFKPKLPLTRAHFSAFVARALTLSNPNLLKDPAYTYTYAYYSPDDGLRYTLNYQYSHNDNKNDVWTITNMTNNKPFHDELLYYDGSVYAQAIAQEYSSHYDFYIGLPLRIGVIVHEDDERPVNGNRITVQTTDGTVRAGGVNYKNVAILEESFKYIDVVKTYYFVDGIGLVKELHNGEVVYELLKRTAN
;
A
#
# COMPACT_ATOMS: atom_id res chain seq x y z
N MET A 1 75.03 -6.05 3.55
CA MET A 1 74.49 -6.88 2.43
C MET A 1 72.98 -6.66 2.34
N LYS A 2 72.32 -7.13 1.27
CA LYS A 2 70.86 -7.08 1.03
C LYS A 2 70.09 -7.51 2.30
N ILE A 3 68.90 -6.99 2.65
CA ILE A 3 67.70 -6.82 1.80
C ILE A 3 66.94 -5.52 2.13
N ILE A 4 66.49 -4.81 1.08
CA ILE A 4 65.40 -3.81 1.15
C ILE A 4 64.25 -4.35 0.31
N SER A 5 63.13 -4.77 0.92
CA SER A 5 61.83 -4.97 0.25
C SER A 5 60.72 -5.36 1.26
N ARG A 6 59.45 -5.18 0.85
CA ARG A 6 58.23 -5.82 1.41
C ARG A 6 57.71 -5.43 2.82
N ILE A 7 57.55 -4.13 3.10
CA ILE A 7 56.37 -3.66 3.87
C ILE A 7 55.73 -2.47 3.15
N LEU A 8 55.00 -2.78 2.08
CA LEU A 8 54.03 -1.93 1.40
C LEU A 8 52.98 -2.86 0.75
N ILE A 9 51.78 -2.35 0.44
CA ILE A 9 50.63 -3.14 -0.07
C ILE A 9 49.97 -4.05 0.99
N VAL A 10 49.35 -3.45 2.01
CA VAL A 10 48.24 -4.04 2.78
C VAL A 10 47.04 -3.07 2.87
N LEU A 11 47.13 -1.89 2.26
CA LEU A 11 46.27 -0.73 2.52
C LEU A 11 45.41 -0.32 1.30
N LEU A 12 45.03 -1.29 0.45
CA LEU A 12 44.28 -1.01 -0.80
C LEU A 12 43.34 -2.15 -1.24
N ILE A 13 42.77 -2.90 -0.27
CA ILE A 13 41.58 -3.75 -0.49
C ILE A 13 40.47 -3.44 0.52
N LEU A 14 40.32 -2.14 0.86
CA LEU A 14 38.99 -1.59 1.10
C LEU A 14 38.31 -1.42 -0.27
N GLY A 15 38.00 -2.54 -0.91
CA GLY A 15 37.27 -2.56 -2.16
C GLY A 15 35.92 -1.90 -1.92
N PHE A 16 35.59 -0.89 -2.71
CA PHE A 16 34.30 -0.22 -2.63
C PHE A 16 33.20 -1.29 -2.78
N LEU A 17 32.48 -1.55 -1.69
CA LEU A 17 31.09 -2.01 -1.78
C LEU A 17 30.31 -0.86 -2.40
N GLN A 18 30.41 -0.73 -3.72
CA GLN A 18 29.43 0.00 -4.50
C GLN A 18 28.11 -0.71 -4.25
N ILE A 19 27.29 -0.10 -3.39
CA ILE A 19 25.86 -0.37 -3.32
C ILE A 19 25.33 0.02 -4.69
N GLN A 20 25.31 -0.96 -5.60
CA GLN A 20 24.65 -0.81 -6.88
C GLN A 20 23.22 -0.42 -6.56
N PRO A 21 22.70 0.70 -7.07
CA PRO A 21 21.29 1.02 -6.89
C PRO A 21 20.49 -0.17 -7.42
N VAL A 22 19.70 -0.79 -6.54
CA VAL A 22 18.75 -1.82 -6.94
C VAL A 22 17.61 -1.08 -7.64
N TYR A 23 17.83 -0.73 -8.90
CA TYR A 23 16.77 -0.27 -9.77
C TYR A 23 15.65 -1.30 -9.74
N ALA A 24 14.44 -0.85 -9.40
CA ALA A 24 13.23 -1.64 -9.64
C ALA A 24 13.27 -2.10 -11.11
N ALA A 25 13.14 -3.42 -11.30
CA ALA A 25 13.48 -4.03 -12.58
C ALA A 25 12.36 -3.80 -13.61
N SER A 26 12.34 -2.61 -14.22
CA SER A 26 11.34 -2.19 -15.20
C SER A 26 11.25 -3.20 -16.34
N PHE A 27 10.07 -3.81 -16.46
CA PHE A 27 9.82 -4.86 -17.44
C PHE A 27 9.37 -4.24 -18.76
N LYS A 28 9.88 -4.76 -19.88
CA LYS A 28 9.62 -4.22 -21.24
C LYS A 28 8.15 -4.22 -21.68
N ASP A 29 7.30 -4.91 -20.93
CA ASP A 29 5.88 -5.12 -21.18
C ASP A 29 5.00 -4.69 -19.98
N VAL A 30 5.51 -3.85 -19.08
CA VAL A 30 4.75 -3.16 -18.04
C VAL A 30 4.99 -1.65 -18.22
N SER A 31 3.97 -0.90 -18.65
CA SER A 31 4.05 0.57 -18.69
C SER A 31 4.09 1.15 -17.27
N SER A 32 4.70 2.33 -17.11
CA SER A 32 4.55 3.20 -15.94
C SER A 32 3.08 3.41 -15.58
N ASP A 33 2.28 3.68 -16.62
CA ASP A 33 0.87 4.06 -16.58
C ASP A 33 -0.07 2.86 -16.38
N ASN A 34 0.50 1.66 -16.19
CA ASN A 34 -0.26 0.52 -15.70
C ASN A 34 -0.68 0.79 -14.25
N THR A 35 -1.98 0.78 -13.97
CA THR A 35 -2.54 1.05 -12.63
C THR A 35 -2.13 0.05 -11.54
N LEU A 36 -1.40 -1.00 -11.91
CA LEU A 36 -0.81 -2.03 -11.03
C LEU A 36 0.73 -1.97 -10.96
N SER A 37 1.38 -0.94 -11.51
CA SER A 37 2.85 -0.80 -11.53
C SER A 37 3.42 -0.72 -10.12
N THR A 38 2.86 0.14 -9.25
CA THR A 38 3.25 0.29 -7.84
C THR A 38 3.26 -1.04 -7.08
N GLU A 39 2.22 -1.87 -7.24
CA GLU A 39 2.17 -3.19 -6.62
C GLU A 39 3.17 -4.20 -7.21
N ILE A 40 3.47 -4.11 -8.51
CA ILE A 40 4.45 -4.97 -9.17
C ILE A 40 5.84 -4.63 -8.65
N ASP A 41 6.22 -3.37 -8.65
CA ASP A 41 7.57 -2.92 -8.27
C ASP A 41 7.87 -3.22 -6.79
N TYR A 42 6.92 -2.95 -5.88
CA TYR A 42 7.00 -3.32 -4.45
C TYR A 42 7.35 -4.80 -4.24
N LEU A 43 6.76 -5.69 -5.05
CA LEU A 43 7.00 -7.14 -4.99
C LEU A 43 8.28 -7.59 -5.71
N VAL A 44 8.80 -6.79 -6.64
CA VAL A 44 10.11 -7.00 -7.28
C VAL A 44 11.23 -6.63 -6.33
N GLU A 45 11.15 -5.46 -5.68
CA GLU A 45 12.09 -4.99 -4.66
C GLU A 45 12.22 -6.01 -3.51
N ARG A 46 11.09 -6.51 -3.02
CA ARG A 46 11.03 -7.53 -1.96
C ARG A 46 11.31 -8.96 -2.47
N GLY A 47 11.66 -9.11 -3.76
CA GLY A 47 12.10 -10.38 -4.37
C GLY A 47 11.03 -11.47 -4.51
N ILE A 48 9.76 -11.12 -4.25
CA ILE A 48 8.61 -12.03 -4.23
C ILE A 48 8.25 -12.44 -5.66
N ILE A 49 8.10 -11.47 -6.55
CA ILE A 49 7.93 -11.71 -7.99
C ILE A 49 9.23 -11.44 -8.74
N LYS A 50 9.35 -12.07 -9.91
CA LYS A 50 10.45 -11.87 -10.86
C LYS A 50 9.90 -11.87 -12.28
N GLY A 51 10.63 -11.24 -13.20
CA GLY A 51 10.42 -11.38 -14.64
C GLY A 51 10.97 -12.70 -15.20
N TYR A 52 10.83 -12.86 -16.51
CA TYR A 52 11.46 -13.92 -17.29
C TYR A 52 12.84 -13.48 -17.82
N PRO A 53 13.75 -14.41 -18.19
CA PRO A 53 15.13 -14.07 -18.59
C PRO A 53 15.29 -13.15 -19.82
N ASN A 54 14.23 -12.95 -20.61
CA ASN A 54 14.16 -12.02 -21.74
C ASN A 54 13.87 -10.55 -21.32
N GLY A 55 13.64 -10.29 -20.03
CA GLY A 55 13.29 -8.97 -19.50
C GLY A 55 11.81 -8.61 -19.56
N THR A 56 10.91 -9.60 -19.66
CA THR A 56 9.45 -9.37 -19.64
C THR A 56 8.81 -9.89 -18.34
N PHE A 57 7.71 -9.27 -17.93
CA PHE A 57 6.87 -9.72 -16.82
C PHE A 57 5.75 -10.66 -17.29
N LYS A 58 5.23 -10.43 -18.49
CA LYS A 58 3.97 -10.97 -19.00
C LYS A 58 2.77 -10.68 -18.07
N PRO A 59 2.35 -9.41 -17.91
CA PRO A 59 1.28 -9.03 -16.98
C PRO A 59 -0.08 -9.65 -17.32
N ASN A 60 -0.32 -9.91 -18.61
CA ASN A 60 -1.62 -10.33 -19.15
C ASN A 60 -1.79 -11.85 -19.29
N GLU A 61 -0.72 -12.64 -19.11
CA GLU A 61 -0.82 -14.10 -19.04
C GLU A 61 -1.58 -14.51 -17.78
N TYR A 62 -2.38 -15.58 -17.86
CA TYR A 62 -3.06 -16.13 -16.70
C TYR A 62 -2.08 -16.74 -15.70
N VAL A 63 -2.28 -16.47 -14.40
CA VAL A 63 -1.41 -17.00 -13.35
C VAL A 63 -1.75 -18.47 -13.07
N THR A 64 -0.73 -19.33 -13.01
CA THR A 64 -0.92 -20.76 -12.69
C THR A 64 -0.88 -21.02 -11.18
N ARG A 65 -1.55 -22.08 -10.73
CA ARG A 65 -1.57 -22.49 -9.31
C ARG A 65 -0.17 -22.75 -8.74
N ALA A 66 0.78 -23.23 -9.55
CA ALA A 66 2.18 -23.35 -9.14
C ALA A 66 2.88 -21.99 -8.99
N GLN A 67 2.66 -21.03 -9.90
CA GLN A 67 3.19 -19.66 -9.75
C GLN A 67 2.63 -18.98 -8.50
N VAL A 68 1.34 -19.16 -8.22
CA VAL A 68 0.68 -18.69 -6.99
C VAL A 68 1.36 -19.28 -5.74
N ALA A 69 1.60 -20.59 -5.71
CA ALA A 69 2.29 -21.23 -4.59
C ALA A 69 3.70 -20.66 -4.38
N VAL A 70 4.45 -20.37 -5.45
CA VAL A 70 5.78 -19.73 -5.39
C VAL A 70 5.68 -18.30 -4.82
N MET A 71 4.72 -17.50 -5.29
CA MET A 71 4.53 -16.12 -4.83
C MET A 71 4.15 -16.08 -3.34
N ILE A 72 3.18 -16.89 -2.91
CA ILE A 72 2.73 -16.94 -1.50
C ILE A 72 3.82 -17.52 -0.59
N THR A 73 4.60 -18.50 -1.04
CA THR A 73 5.77 -19.02 -0.29
C THR A 73 6.76 -17.90 0.03
N ARG A 74 7.05 -17.03 -0.94
CA ARG A 74 7.98 -15.90 -0.75
C ARG A 74 7.38 -14.78 0.09
N ALA A 75 6.14 -14.38 -0.21
CA ALA A 75 5.42 -13.33 0.51
C ALA A 75 5.32 -13.60 2.02
N LEU A 76 5.11 -14.85 2.41
CA LEU A 76 5.01 -15.28 3.81
C LEU A 76 6.31 -15.90 4.37
N ALA A 77 7.42 -15.85 3.62
CA ALA A 77 8.69 -16.51 3.96
C ALA A 77 8.57 -17.97 4.43
N LEU A 78 7.67 -18.76 3.82
CA LEU A 78 7.38 -20.13 4.25
C LEU A 78 8.59 -21.05 4.10
N LYS A 79 8.83 -21.91 5.09
CA LYS A 79 9.93 -22.87 5.09
C LYS A 79 9.70 -23.95 4.02
N THR A 80 10.54 -23.95 2.99
CA THR A 80 10.60 -24.97 1.93
C THR A 80 11.52 -26.15 2.26
N THR A 81 12.21 -26.11 3.40
CA THR A 81 12.99 -27.21 3.97
C THR A 81 12.10 -28.14 4.79
N ASN A 82 12.36 -29.45 4.73
CA ASN A 82 11.68 -30.50 5.51
C ASN A 82 10.13 -30.48 5.40
N VAL A 83 9.61 -30.01 4.26
CA VAL A 83 8.17 -30.04 3.95
C VAL A 83 7.62 -31.47 3.98
N LYS A 84 6.45 -31.67 4.61
CA LYS A 84 5.74 -32.95 4.53
C LYS A 84 5.22 -33.13 3.10
N ASN A 85 5.23 -34.36 2.60
CA ASN A 85 4.75 -34.67 1.25
C ASN A 85 3.23 -34.37 1.15
N PRO A 86 2.80 -33.50 0.21
CA PRO A 86 1.41 -33.08 0.08
C PRO A 86 0.48 -34.13 -0.55
N LYS A 87 1.04 -35.26 -1.02
CA LYS A 87 0.33 -36.43 -1.61
C LYS A 87 -0.52 -36.15 -2.87
N TYR A 88 -0.31 -35.01 -3.53
CA TYR A 88 -0.90 -34.74 -4.84
C TYR A 88 -0.42 -35.74 -5.90
N GLN A 89 -1.33 -36.38 -6.61
CA GLN A 89 -1.02 -37.41 -7.62
C GLN A 89 -0.34 -36.86 -8.88
N ASP A 90 -0.39 -35.54 -9.09
CA ASP A 90 0.08 -34.82 -10.27
C ASP A 90 1.25 -33.86 -9.96
N VAL A 91 1.83 -33.91 -8.76
CA VAL A 91 3.02 -33.14 -8.37
C VAL A 91 4.09 -34.08 -7.80
N PRO A 92 4.92 -34.72 -8.64
CA PRO A 92 6.01 -35.57 -8.18
C PRO A 92 7.07 -34.74 -7.42
N THR A 93 7.88 -35.40 -6.60
CA THR A 93 8.99 -34.79 -5.83
C THR A 93 10.05 -34.11 -6.70
N SER A 94 10.13 -34.48 -7.98
CA SER A 94 10.99 -33.88 -9.00
C SER A 94 10.40 -32.63 -9.69
N HIS A 95 9.14 -32.27 -9.42
CA HIS A 95 8.52 -31.08 -9.98
C HIS A 95 9.21 -29.81 -9.46
N ILE A 96 9.56 -28.88 -10.36
CA ILE A 96 10.41 -27.71 -10.03
C ILE A 96 9.86 -26.81 -8.91
N TYR A 97 8.53 -26.81 -8.70
CA TYR A 97 7.85 -26.06 -7.64
C TYR A 97 7.28 -26.95 -6.51
N TYR A 98 7.74 -28.21 -6.40
CA TYR A 98 7.23 -29.18 -5.42
C TYR A 98 7.33 -28.65 -3.98
N LYS A 99 8.41 -27.94 -3.63
CA LYS A 99 8.65 -27.48 -2.25
C LYS A 99 7.70 -26.34 -1.87
N GLU A 100 7.41 -25.43 -2.79
CA GLU A 100 6.51 -24.29 -2.64
C GLU A 100 5.05 -24.76 -2.57
N ILE A 101 4.68 -25.72 -3.44
CA ILE A 101 3.37 -26.39 -3.42
C ILE A 101 3.17 -27.16 -2.09
N ALA A 102 4.19 -27.88 -1.63
CA ALA A 102 4.17 -28.58 -0.35
C ALA A 102 4.11 -27.59 0.84
N ALA A 103 4.91 -26.52 0.84
CA ALA A 103 4.92 -25.53 1.91
C ALA A 103 3.55 -24.83 2.05
N THR A 104 2.93 -24.44 0.94
CA THR A 104 1.62 -23.77 0.95
C THR A 104 0.45 -24.70 1.30
N GLN A 105 0.50 -26.01 0.99
CA GLN A 105 -0.44 -26.97 1.59
C GLN A 105 -0.19 -27.15 3.10
N ASN A 106 1.07 -27.32 3.51
CA ASN A 106 1.43 -27.52 4.92
C ASN A 106 1.06 -26.31 5.82
N ALA A 107 0.96 -25.11 5.24
CA ALA A 107 0.46 -23.89 5.90
C ALA A 107 -1.09 -23.74 5.88
N GLY A 108 -1.81 -24.69 5.27
CA GLY A 108 -3.27 -24.67 5.16
C GLY A 108 -3.83 -23.64 4.17
N ILE A 109 -3.02 -23.22 3.18
CA ILE A 109 -3.41 -22.21 2.19
C ILE A 109 -4.09 -22.93 1.01
N PHE A 110 -3.33 -23.83 0.36
CA PHE A 110 -3.90 -24.80 -0.57
C PHE A 110 -4.43 -26.03 0.19
N ASP A 111 -5.44 -26.67 -0.41
CA ASP A 111 -6.23 -27.76 0.17
C ASP A 111 -5.60 -29.14 -0.09
N ALA A 112 -5.93 -30.10 0.78
CA ALA A 112 -5.43 -31.49 0.71
C ALA A 112 -6.19 -32.34 -0.34
N ALA A 113 -6.35 -31.82 -1.55
CA ALA A 113 -6.97 -32.51 -2.69
C ALA A 113 -6.14 -33.70 -3.21
N LYS A 114 -6.78 -34.57 -4.00
CA LYS A 114 -6.09 -35.68 -4.71
C LYS A 114 -5.11 -35.19 -5.79
N LYS A 115 -5.35 -34.01 -6.36
CA LYS A 115 -4.57 -33.38 -7.42
C LYS A 115 -4.44 -31.88 -7.14
N PHE A 116 -3.29 -31.31 -7.43
CA PHE A 116 -3.03 -29.88 -7.28
C PHE A 116 -3.37 -29.07 -8.53
N ASN A 117 -3.27 -29.68 -9.72
CA ASN A 117 -3.30 -29.05 -11.03
C ASN A 117 -2.29 -27.87 -11.15
N PRO A 118 -0.97 -28.12 -11.16
CA PRO A 118 0.05 -27.07 -11.09
C PRO A 118 0.01 -26.06 -12.24
N ASN A 119 -0.41 -26.51 -13.44
CA ASN A 119 -0.52 -25.68 -14.64
C ASN A 119 -1.93 -25.06 -14.81
N GLY A 120 -2.90 -25.45 -13.98
CA GLY A 120 -4.23 -24.84 -13.97
C GLY A 120 -4.16 -23.38 -13.56
N THR A 121 -5.00 -22.54 -14.17
CA THR A 121 -5.12 -21.12 -13.83
C THR A 121 -5.88 -20.92 -12.52
N LEU A 122 -5.73 -19.75 -11.91
CA LEU A 122 -6.45 -19.36 -10.69
C LEU A 122 -7.63 -18.44 -11.01
N THR A 123 -8.83 -18.71 -10.49
CA THR A 123 -9.98 -17.79 -10.63
C THR A 123 -9.96 -16.67 -9.58
N ARG A 124 -10.82 -15.66 -9.72
CA ARG A 124 -11.03 -14.61 -8.72
C ARG A 124 -11.55 -15.17 -7.38
N ALA A 125 -12.41 -16.18 -7.39
CA ALA A 125 -12.83 -16.88 -6.16
C ALA A 125 -11.69 -17.65 -5.51
N ASP A 126 -10.92 -18.42 -6.29
CA ASP A 126 -9.74 -19.15 -5.80
C ASP A 126 -8.69 -18.19 -5.19
N MET A 127 -8.49 -17.01 -5.79
CA MET A 127 -7.63 -15.95 -5.26
C MET A 127 -8.08 -15.47 -3.89
N ALA A 128 -9.37 -15.16 -3.74
CA ALA A 128 -9.91 -14.71 -2.46
C ALA A 128 -9.68 -15.77 -1.36
N ILE A 129 -9.95 -17.04 -1.68
CA ILE A 129 -9.68 -18.19 -0.80
C ILE A 129 -8.19 -18.29 -0.43
N VAL A 130 -7.29 -18.18 -1.41
CA VAL A 130 -5.83 -18.23 -1.18
C VAL A 130 -5.37 -17.08 -0.31
N LEU A 131 -5.79 -15.83 -0.56
CA LEU A 131 -5.35 -14.66 0.21
C LEU A 131 -5.93 -14.65 1.62
N GLN A 132 -7.21 -14.97 1.79
CA GLN A 132 -7.82 -15.08 3.12
C GLN A 132 -7.06 -16.10 3.97
N ARG A 133 -6.73 -17.28 3.42
CA ARG A 133 -5.99 -18.32 4.14
C ARG A 133 -4.51 -17.99 4.34
N ALA A 134 -3.89 -17.27 3.40
CA ALA A 134 -2.49 -16.84 3.48
C ALA A 134 -2.30 -15.78 4.58
N PHE A 135 -3.06 -14.69 4.51
CA PHE A 135 -2.91 -13.51 5.37
C PHE A 135 -3.86 -13.49 6.57
N LYS A 136 -4.66 -14.56 6.76
CA LYS A 136 -5.66 -14.72 7.83
C LYS A 136 -6.67 -13.56 7.90
N LEU A 137 -7.05 -13.04 6.73
CA LEU A 137 -7.90 -11.87 6.58
C LEU A 137 -9.25 -12.07 7.29
N LYS A 138 -9.70 -11.03 7.99
CA LYS A 138 -10.99 -10.97 8.68
C LYS A 138 -11.94 -10.07 7.88
N GLY A 139 -13.25 -10.35 7.94
CA GLY A 139 -14.26 -9.50 7.34
C GLY A 139 -15.67 -9.91 7.78
N THR A 140 -16.61 -8.99 7.65
CA THR A 140 -18.04 -9.16 7.94
C THR A 140 -18.81 -9.46 6.66
N THR A 141 -20.01 -10.04 6.80
CA THR A 141 -20.94 -10.29 5.67
C THR A 141 -21.81 -9.06 5.34
N SER A 142 -21.40 -7.87 5.80
CA SER A 142 -22.10 -6.59 5.66
C SER A 142 -21.10 -5.44 5.90
N PRO A 143 -21.19 -4.30 5.20
CA PRO A 143 -22.15 -3.97 4.15
C PRO A 143 -21.74 -4.42 2.74
N TYR A 144 -20.50 -4.89 2.53
CA TYR A 144 -19.98 -5.26 1.21
C TYR A 144 -20.86 -6.32 0.51
N TYR A 145 -21.39 -5.96 -0.66
CA TYR A 145 -22.10 -6.84 -1.56
C TYR A 145 -21.50 -6.76 -2.97
N PHE A 146 -21.61 -7.84 -3.73
CA PHE A 146 -21.37 -7.85 -5.17
C PHE A 146 -22.55 -8.52 -5.87
N THR A 147 -22.94 -8.03 -7.04
CA THR A 147 -24.16 -8.43 -7.76
C THR A 147 -24.19 -9.91 -8.18
N ASP A 148 -23.02 -10.58 -8.24
CA ASP A 148 -22.86 -12.00 -8.59
C ASP A 148 -22.29 -12.88 -7.46
N VAL A 149 -22.28 -12.38 -6.21
CA VAL A 149 -21.74 -13.07 -5.03
C VAL A 149 -22.85 -13.33 -4.01
N THR A 150 -23.13 -14.61 -3.77
CA THR A 150 -24.14 -15.09 -2.81
C THR A 150 -23.50 -16.10 -1.86
N GLU A 151 -24.19 -16.50 -0.78
CA GLU A 151 -23.71 -17.56 0.13
C GLU A 151 -23.38 -18.90 -0.57
N LYS A 152 -23.96 -19.13 -1.77
CA LYS A 152 -23.72 -20.31 -2.61
C LYS A 152 -22.53 -20.16 -3.55
N THR A 153 -21.95 -18.97 -3.67
CA THR A 153 -20.74 -18.72 -4.47
C THR A 153 -19.52 -19.34 -3.77
N PRO A 154 -18.72 -20.19 -4.43
CA PRO A 154 -17.50 -20.73 -3.84
C PRO A 154 -16.58 -19.62 -3.34
N GLY A 155 -16.13 -19.72 -2.09
CA GLY A 155 -15.31 -18.70 -1.44
C GLY A 155 -16.08 -17.45 -0.99
N TYR A 156 -17.41 -17.48 -0.86
CA TYR A 156 -18.24 -16.32 -0.45
C TYR A 156 -17.65 -15.50 0.71
N LYS A 157 -17.29 -16.15 1.82
CA LYS A 157 -16.77 -15.47 3.01
C LYS A 157 -15.36 -14.91 2.76
N GLU A 158 -14.55 -15.61 2.00
CA GLU A 158 -13.20 -15.19 1.62
C GLU A 158 -13.21 -14.03 0.60
N ILE A 159 -14.20 -13.98 -0.30
CA ILE A 159 -14.45 -12.86 -1.22
C ILE A 159 -14.82 -11.60 -0.44
N LEU A 160 -15.72 -11.71 0.54
CA LEU A 160 -16.04 -10.59 1.41
C LEU A 160 -14.85 -10.22 2.32
N ALA A 161 -14.04 -11.18 2.78
CA ALA A 161 -12.83 -10.87 3.53
C ALA A 161 -11.81 -10.03 2.72
N VAL A 162 -11.56 -10.34 1.44
CA VAL A 162 -10.67 -9.48 0.62
C VAL A 162 -11.28 -8.11 0.30
N ALA A 163 -12.62 -8.01 0.20
CA ALA A 163 -13.31 -6.74 -0.01
C ALA A 163 -13.23 -5.81 1.23
N ASN A 164 -13.57 -6.33 2.43
CA ASN A 164 -13.49 -5.59 3.70
C ASN A 164 -12.07 -5.09 4.07
N ASN A 165 -11.02 -5.55 3.38
CA ASN A 165 -9.63 -5.12 3.59
C ASN A 165 -9.11 -4.25 2.42
N ASN A 166 -10.00 -3.67 1.60
CA ASN A 166 -9.68 -2.80 0.44
C ASN A 166 -8.70 -3.40 -0.60
N ILE A 167 -8.51 -4.73 -0.60
CA ILE A 167 -7.68 -5.45 -1.59
C ILE A 167 -8.36 -5.40 -2.97
N THR A 168 -9.70 -5.42 -3.01
CA THR A 168 -10.50 -5.37 -4.24
C THR A 168 -11.85 -4.69 -4.04
N SER A 169 -12.19 -3.78 -4.96
CA SER A 169 -13.48 -3.07 -5.05
C SER A 169 -14.48 -3.73 -6.00
N GLY A 170 -14.12 -4.83 -6.67
CA GLY A 170 -14.96 -5.47 -7.71
C GLY A 170 -14.73 -4.88 -9.10
N TYR A 171 -15.83 -4.63 -9.82
CA TYR A 171 -15.92 -3.94 -11.12
C TYR A 171 -17.01 -2.85 -11.05
N GLN A 172 -16.98 -1.87 -11.96
CA GLN A 172 -17.96 -0.76 -12.02
C GLN A 172 -19.42 -1.24 -12.16
N ASP A 173 -19.67 -2.44 -12.71
CA ASP A 173 -20.99 -3.08 -12.79
C ASP A 173 -21.45 -3.73 -11.45
N GLY A 174 -20.76 -3.42 -10.35
CA GLY A 174 -21.05 -3.94 -9.01
C GLY A 174 -20.74 -5.42 -8.82
N SER A 175 -20.15 -6.10 -9.81
CA SER A 175 -19.86 -7.55 -9.73
C SER A 175 -18.45 -7.85 -9.26
N PHE A 176 -18.23 -9.09 -8.82
CA PHE A 176 -16.91 -9.62 -8.49
C PHE A 176 -16.35 -10.56 -9.57
N LYS A 177 -17.17 -11.11 -10.45
CA LYS A 177 -16.80 -12.05 -11.53
C LYS A 177 -16.00 -13.25 -11.00
N PRO A 178 -16.51 -14.01 -10.00
CA PRO A 178 -15.75 -15.01 -9.23
C PRO A 178 -15.12 -16.11 -10.08
N LYS A 179 -15.74 -16.46 -11.21
CA LYS A 179 -15.27 -17.51 -12.14
C LYS A 179 -14.19 -17.04 -13.12
N LEU A 180 -13.90 -15.72 -13.20
CA LEU A 180 -12.96 -15.18 -14.16
C LEU A 180 -11.51 -15.59 -13.78
N PRO A 181 -10.70 -16.14 -14.71
CA PRO A 181 -9.28 -16.39 -14.46
C PRO A 181 -8.50 -15.09 -14.27
N LEU A 182 -7.51 -15.10 -13.38
CA LEU A 182 -6.67 -13.93 -13.10
C LEU A 182 -5.38 -13.91 -13.90
N THR A 183 -5.01 -12.71 -14.36
CA THR A 183 -3.69 -12.47 -14.96
C THR A 183 -2.61 -12.31 -13.89
N ARG A 184 -1.35 -12.47 -14.29
CA ARG A 184 -0.19 -12.40 -13.38
C ARG A 184 -0.03 -11.03 -12.73
N ALA A 185 -0.38 -9.94 -13.41
CA ALA A 185 -0.41 -8.60 -12.82
C ALA A 185 -1.47 -8.49 -11.72
N HIS A 186 -2.73 -8.86 -12.01
CA HIS A 186 -3.81 -8.78 -11.02
C HIS A 186 -3.52 -9.61 -9.75
N PHE A 187 -3.02 -10.84 -9.89
CA PHE A 187 -2.69 -11.64 -8.72
C PHE A 187 -1.48 -11.07 -7.94
N SER A 188 -0.53 -10.44 -8.63
CA SER A 188 0.56 -9.69 -7.97
C SER A 188 0.01 -8.50 -7.19
N ALA A 189 -0.88 -7.71 -7.78
CA ALA A 189 -1.53 -6.59 -7.12
C ALA A 189 -2.24 -7.01 -5.83
N PHE A 190 -3.06 -8.06 -5.86
CA PHE A 190 -3.75 -8.52 -4.65
C PHE A 190 -2.80 -9.06 -3.56
N VAL A 191 -1.65 -9.64 -3.93
CA VAL A 191 -0.61 -10.05 -2.96
C VAL A 191 0.11 -8.84 -2.34
N ALA A 192 0.47 -7.82 -3.14
CA ALA A 192 1.09 -6.60 -2.62
C ALA A 192 0.15 -5.86 -1.65
N ARG A 193 -1.14 -5.76 -2.02
CA ARG A 193 -2.17 -5.14 -1.20
C ARG A 193 -2.37 -5.89 0.13
N ALA A 194 -2.41 -7.22 0.10
CA ALA A 194 -2.52 -8.05 1.30
C ALA A 194 -1.29 -7.99 2.23
N LEU A 195 -0.10 -7.71 1.69
CA LEU A 195 1.14 -7.49 2.45
C LEU A 195 1.23 -6.09 3.09
N THR A 196 0.50 -5.10 2.57
CA THR A 196 0.62 -3.68 2.94
C THR A 196 -0.58 -3.14 3.72
N LEU A 197 -1.47 -4.03 4.18
CA LEU A 197 -2.62 -3.66 5.02
C LEU A 197 -2.17 -2.92 6.28
N SER A 198 -2.60 -1.67 6.41
CA SER A 198 -2.38 -0.84 7.59
C SER A 198 -3.63 -0.04 7.91
N ASN A 199 -3.99 0.03 9.19
CA ASN A 199 -5.16 0.78 9.67
C ASN A 199 -4.75 1.82 10.72
N PRO A 200 -3.93 2.83 10.34
CA PRO A 200 -3.44 3.85 11.25
C PRO A 200 -4.59 4.75 11.71
N ASN A 201 -4.52 5.24 12.94
CA ASN A 201 -5.31 6.39 13.35
C ASN A 201 -4.72 7.65 12.69
N LEU A 202 -5.47 8.25 11.77
CA LEU A 202 -5.06 9.43 11.00
C LEU A 202 -5.46 10.77 11.66
N LEU A 203 -6.14 10.72 12.81
CA LEU A 203 -6.42 11.93 13.60
C LEU A 203 -5.19 12.43 14.36
N LYS A 204 -5.16 13.75 14.59
CA LYS A 204 -4.30 14.39 15.59
C LYS A 204 -4.84 14.05 16.98
N ASP A 205 -3.97 13.72 17.93
CA ASP A 205 -4.33 13.47 19.33
C ASP A 205 -4.66 14.80 20.06
N PRO A 206 -5.89 15.00 20.59
CA PRO A 206 -6.33 16.22 21.29
C PRO A 206 -5.59 16.56 22.59
N ALA A 207 -4.82 15.63 23.18
CA ALA A 207 -4.01 15.91 24.38
C ALA A 207 -2.78 16.78 24.10
N TYR A 208 -2.61 17.27 22.86
CA TYR A 208 -1.46 18.02 22.41
C TYR A 208 -1.83 19.23 21.55
N THR A 209 -0.96 20.23 21.57
CA THR A 209 -0.91 21.37 20.65
C THR A 209 0.20 21.14 19.63
N TYR A 210 -0.07 21.44 18.35
CA TYR A 210 0.84 21.15 17.25
C TYR A 210 1.31 22.44 16.59
N THR A 211 2.60 22.55 16.32
CA THR A 211 3.21 23.69 15.63
C THR A 211 3.74 23.24 14.28
N TYR A 212 3.23 23.81 13.20
CA TYR A 212 3.59 23.49 11.82
C TYR A 212 4.28 24.68 11.15
N ALA A 213 5.22 24.38 10.24
CA ALA A 213 5.57 25.30 9.16
C ALA A 213 4.59 25.10 8.02
N TYR A 214 4.10 26.19 7.46
CA TYR A 214 3.27 26.21 6.25
C TYR A 214 3.84 27.23 5.25
N TYR A 215 3.88 26.87 3.98
CA TYR A 215 4.14 27.76 2.86
C TYR A 215 2.85 27.87 2.05
N SER A 216 2.30 29.08 1.94
CA SER A 216 1.08 29.33 1.18
C SER A 216 1.42 29.48 -0.31
N PRO A 217 0.82 28.68 -1.21
CA PRO A 217 0.94 28.89 -2.65
C PRO A 217 0.30 30.20 -3.13
N ASP A 218 -0.68 30.73 -2.38
CA ASP A 218 -1.51 31.87 -2.79
C ASP A 218 -0.80 33.23 -2.61
N ASP A 219 0.02 33.36 -1.56
CA ASP A 219 0.77 34.58 -1.25
C ASP A 219 2.30 34.42 -1.30
N GLY A 220 2.80 33.18 -1.41
CA GLY A 220 4.23 32.87 -1.46
C GLY A 220 4.97 33.07 -0.13
N LEU A 221 4.26 33.22 0.99
CA LEU A 221 4.83 33.47 2.31
C LEU A 221 4.93 32.19 3.15
N ARG A 222 5.79 32.25 4.18
CA ARG A 222 5.96 31.18 5.16
C ARG A 222 5.40 31.58 6.52
N TYR A 223 4.59 30.71 7.06
CA TYR A 223 3.88 30.88 8.33
C TYR A 223 4.30 29.81 9.34
N THR A 224 4.34 30.18 10.61
CA THR A 224 4.34 29.22 11.71
C THR A 224 2.91 29.17 12.25
N LEU A 225 2.26 28.02 12.13
CA LEU A 225 0.86 27.81 12.49
C LEU A 225 0.78 26.97 13.76
N ASN A 226 -0.02 27.43 14.72
CA ASN A 226 -0.32 26.70 15.95
C ASN A 226 -1.74 26.13 15.89
N TYR A 227 -1.84 24.80 15.88
CA TYR A 227 -3.08 24.03 15.83
C TYR A 227 -3.45 23.58 17.24
N GLN A 228 -4.64 23.96 17.69
CA GLN A 228 -5.21 23.56 18.97
C GLN A 228 -6.61 22.98 18.78
N TYR A 229 -6.89 21.85 19.41
CA TYR A 229 -8.21 21.22 19.37
C TYR A 229 -9.26 22.12 20.02
N SER A 230 -10.39 22.32 19.33
CA SER A 230 -11.45 23.26 19.71
C SER A 230 -12.69 22.52 20.21
N HIS A 231 -13.26 21.63 19.40
CA HIS A 231 -14.34 20.72 19.81
C HIS A 231 -14.47 19.50 18.89
N ASN A 232 -15.31 18.54 19.30
CA ASN A 232 -15.83 17.45 18.48
C ASN A 232 -17.37 17.55 18.50
N ASP A 233 -18.03 17.47 17.34
CA ASP A 233 -19.50 17.59 17.21
C ASP A 233 -20.22 16.23 16.99
N ASN A 234 -19.53 15.12 17.24
CA ASN A 234 -19.85 13.73 16.88
C ASN A 234 -19.77 13.41 15.37
N LYS A 235 -19.31 14.35 14.53
CA LYS A 235 -18.97 14.11 13.12
C LYS A 235 -17.50 14.42 12.87
N ASN A 236 -17.05 15.62 13.27
CA ASN A 236 -15.72 16.14 12.99
C ASN A 236 -15.00 16.56 14.28
N ASP A 237 -13.68 16.38 14.31
CA ASP A 237 -12.79 17.14 15.17
C ASP A 237 -12.48 18.49 14.50
N VAL A 238 -12.62 19.59 15.24
CA VAL A 238 -12.33 20.95 14.78
C VAL A 238 -11.05 21.45 15.42
N TRP A 239 -10.09 21.83 14.59
CA TRP A 239 -8.78 22.33 14.99
C TRP A 239 -8.67 23.81 14.67
N THR A 240 -8.61 24.65 15.70
CA THR A 240 -8.43 26.09 15.55
C THR A 240 -6.97 26.43 15.33
N ILE A 241 -6.71 27.23 14.30
CA ILE A 241 -5.35 27.47 13.78
C ILE A 241 -5.00 28.95 13.93
N THR A 242 -3.84 29.24 14.53
CA THR A 242 -3.34 30.62 14.74
C THR A 242 -1.99 30.83 14.07
N ASN A 243 -1.86 31.91 13.31
CA ASN A 243 -0.60 32.38 12.73
C ASN A 243 0.26 33.04 13.82
N MET A 244 1.33 32.37 14.24
CA MET A 244 2.19 32.82 15.34
C MET A 244 2.98 34.10 15.03
N THR A 245 3.14 34.47 13.75
CA THR A 245 3.90 35.66 13.33
C THR A 245 3.16 36.96 13.67
N ASN A 246 1.82 36.93 13.69
CA ASN A 246 0.97 38.11 13.89
C ASN A 246 -0.19 37.89 14.87
N ASN A 247 -0.29 36.70 15.48
CA ASN A 247 -1.33 36.25 16.39
C ASN A 247 -2.76 36.42 15.85
N LYS A 248 -2.95 36.24 14.53
CA LYS A 248 -4.27 36.20 13.89
C LYS A 248 -4.75 34.76 13.70
N PRO A 249 -6.08 34.50 13.75
CA PRO A 249 -6.65 33.24 13.27
C PRO A 249 -6.27 32.97 11.81
N PHE A 250 -6.20 31.69 11.47
CA PHE A 250 -6.15 31.19 10.10
C PHE A 250 -7.53 30.64 9.72
N HIS A 251 -7.63 29.82 8.67
CA HIS A 251 -8.83 28.99 8.45
C HIS A 251 -8.66 27.68 9.23
N ASP A 252 -9.65 27.33 10.05
CA ASP A 252 -9.66 26.13 10.89
C ASP A 252 -9.66 24.84 10.04
N GLU A 253 -9.23 23.72 10.62
CA GLU A 253 -9.18 22.41 9.95
C GLU A 253 -10.24 21.48 10.54
N LEU A 254 -10.99 20.82 9.67
CA LEU A 254 -12.01 19.82 9.98
C LEU A 254 -11.47 18.44 9.65
N LEU A 255 -11.44 17.53 10.65
CA LEU A 255 -11.02 16.14 10.47
C LEU A 255 -12.17 15.18 10.76
N TYR A 256 -12.44 14.27 9.83
CA TYR A 256 -13.44 13.20 9.94
C TYR A 256 -12.75 11.84 10.04
N TYR A 257 -13.19 10.99 10.96
CA TYR A 257 -12.78 9.58 11.03
C TYR A 257 -13.84 8.70 11.71
N ASP A 258 -14.29 7.64 11.04
CA ASP A 258 -15.30 6.69 11.55
C ASP A 258 -14.77 5.27 11.83
N GLY A 259 -13.47 5.05 11.65
CA GLY A 259 -12.83 3.72 11.70
C GLY A 259 -12.62 3.06 10.33
N SER A 260 -13.28 3.56 9.27
CA SER A 260 -13.27 3.02 7.90
C SER A 260 -13.00 4.07 6.81
N VAL A 261 -13.12 5.35 7.14
CA VAL A 261 -12.92 6.51 6.26
C VAL A 261 -12.18 7.58 7.04
N TYR A 262 -11.17 8.22 6.42
CA TYR A 262 -10.60 9.49 6.89
C TYR A 262 -10.85 10.57 5.84
N ALA A 263 -11.22 11.77 6.29
CA ALA A 263 -11.34 12.94 5.43
C ALA A 263 -10.90 14.23 6.14
N GLN A 264 -10.50 15.23 5.35
CA GLN A 264 -9.92 16.49 5.80
C GLN A 264 -10.49 17.64 4.95
N ALA A 265 -10.86 18.75 5.59
CA ALA A 265 -11.35 19.96 4.93
C ALA A 265 -10.87 21.24 5.63
N ILE A 266 -10.70 22.34 4.89
CA ILE A 266 -10.43 23.67 5.44
C ILE A 266 -11.75 24.44 5.65
N ALA A 267 -12.00 24.88 6.88
CA ALA A 267 -13.30 25.40 7.34
C ALA A 267 -13.72 26.75 6.73
N GLN A 268 -12.90 27.39 5.88
CA GLN A 268 -13.39 28.51 5.07
C GLN A 268 -14.26 28.02 3.90
N GLU A 269 -14.06 26.79 3.42
CA GLU A 269 -14.81 26.19 2.32
C GLU A 269 -15.96 25.30 2.83
N TYR A 270 -16.93 25.90 3.54
CA TYR A 270 -18.18 25.28 4.03
C TYR A 270 -19.12 24.71 2.93
N SER A 271 -18.60 24.38 1.75
CA SER A 271 -19.30 23.53 0.78
C SER A 271 -19.41 22.09 1.31
N SER A 272 -20.23 21.26 0.67
CA SER A 272 -20.51 19.88 1.12
C SER A 272 -19.39 18.87 0.79
N HIS A 273 -18.13 19.30 0.76
CA HIS A 273 -17.02 18.53 0.19
C HIS A 273 -15.82 18.52 1.15
N TYR A 274 -15.06 17.43 1.13
CA TYR A 274 -13.75 17.34 1.77
C TYR A 274 -12.66 17.48 0.72
N ASP A 275 -11.61 18.24 1.03
CA ASP A 275 -10.47 18.48 0.15
C ASP A 275 -9.64 17.21 -0.09
N PHE A 276 -9.64 16.31 0.90
CA PHE A 276 -8.98 15.01 0.85
C PHE A 276 -9.84 13.93 1.51
N TYR A 277 -9.96 12.76 0.88
CA TYR A 277 -10.82 11.65 1.32
C TYR A 277 -10.20 10.30 0.95
N ILE A 278 -10.06 9.40 1.94
CA ILE A 278 -9.49 8.06 1.76
C ILE A 278 -10.21 6.98 2.59
N GLY A 279 -10.39 5.80 1.98
CA GLY A 279 -10.93 4.62 2.65
C GLY A 279 -9.83 3.80 3.35
N LEU A 280 -10.19 3.19 4.48
CA LEU A 280 -9.34 2.42 5.37
C LEU A 280 -9.82 0.95 5.47
N PRO A 281 -8.94 -0.04 5.68
CA PRO A 281 -7.49 0.07 5.81
C PRO A 281 -6.79 0.52 4.52
N LEU A 282 -5.63 1.16 4.67
CA LEU A 282 -4.74 1.47 3.56
C LEU A 282 -4.05 0.18 3.08
N ARG A 283 -3.76 0.16 1.79
CA ARG A 283 -2.88 -0.80 1.11
C ARG A 283 -2.19 -0.09 -0.06
N ILE A 284 -1.07 -0.62 -0.54
CA ILE A 284 -0.29 0.00 -1.63
C ILE A 284 -1.06 0.03 -2.98
N GLY A 285 -0.69 0.98 -3.86
CA GLY A 285 -1.27 1.18 -5.18
C GLY A 285 -2.46 2.14 -5.20
N VAL A 286 -3.15 2.23 -6.34
CA VAL A 286 -4.26 3.17 -6.56
C VAL A 286 -5.46 2.82 -5.67
N ILE A 287 -5.94 3.81 -4.89
CA ILE A 287 -7.15 3.72 -4.03
C ILE A 287 -8.28 4.69 -4.46
N VAL A 288 -7.95 5.69 -5.27
CA VAL A 288 -8.90 6.56 -5.98
C VAL A 288 -8.41 6.69 -7.42
N HIS A 289 -9.26 6.40 -8.40
CA HIS A 289 -8.96 6.58 -9.82
C HIS A 289 -9.55 7.89 -10.33
N GLU A 290 -8.85 8.55 -11.25
CA GLU A 290 -9.25 9.78 -11.94
C GLU A 290 -10.51 9.66 -12.81
N ASP A 291 -11.05 8.44 -12.93
CA ASP A 291 -12.26 8.07 -13.67
C ASP A 291 -13.32 7.38 -12.77
N ASP A 292 -13.13 7.38 -11.45
CA ASP A 292 -14.18 6.99 -10.50
C ASP A 292 -15.27 8.08 -10.48
N GLU A 293 -16.55 7.72 -10.59
CA GLU A 293 -17.66 8.67 -10.45
C GLU A 293 -17.73 9.22 -9.02
N ARG A 294 -17.25 10.45 -8.80
CA ARG A 294 -17.13 11.09 -7.48
C ARG A 294 -17.51 12.59 -7.54
N PRO A 295 -17.75 13.26 -6.39
CA PRO A 295 -18.05 14.70 -6.36
C PRO A 295 -16.92 15.57 -6.93
N VAL A 296 -15.68 15.10 -6.81
CA VAL A 296 -14.50 15.62 -7.50
C VAL A 296 -14.09 14.56 -8.53
N ASN A 297 -14.02 14.93 -9.81
CA ASN A 297 -13.61 14.04 -10.89
C ASN A 297 -12.21 14.42 -11.39
N GLY A 298 -11.40 13.43 -11.75
CA GLY A 298 -10.06 13.64 -12.30
C GLY A 298 -8.92 13.65 -11.29
N ASN A 299 -9.16 13.42 -9.99
CA ASN A 299 -8.10 13.22 -8.99
C ASN A 299 -7.82 11.72 -8.76
N ARG A 300 -6.54 11.37 -8.66
CA ARG A 300 -6.03 10.01 -8.48
C ARG A 300 -5.19 9.96 -7.21
N ILE A 301 -5.52 9.05 -6.29
CA ILE A 301 -4.77 8.85 -5.04
C ILE A 301 -4.12 7.47 -5.05
N THR A 302 -2.79 7.45 -4.90
CA THR A 302 -1.95 6.26 -4.87
C THR A 302 -1.24 6.16 -3.52
N VAL A 303 -1.41 5.06 -2.80
CA VAL A 303 -0.60 4.77 -1.61
C VAL A 303 0.74 4.22 -2.11
N GLN A 304 1.83 4.95 -1.88
CA GLN A 304 3.18 4.53 -2.27
C GLN A 304 3.82 3.58 -1.26
N THR A 305 3.55 3.75 0.04
CA THR A 305 3.80 2.71 1.06
C THR A 305 2.98 2.95 2.33
N THR A 306 2.85 1.89 3.14
CA THR A 306 2.36 1.91 4.53
C THR A 306 3.45 1.56 5.56
N ASP A 307 4.68 1.24 5.13
CA ASP A 307 5.83 0.88 5.97
C ASP A 307 6.97 1.93 5.95
N GLY A 308 6.70 3.14 5.44
CA GLY A 308 7.69 4.16 5.13
C GLY A 308 8.32 4.89 6.32
N THR A 309 9.19 5.85 6.00
CA THR A 309 9.83 6.76 6.96
C THR A 309 9.84 8.20 6.44
N VAL A 310 9.71 9.19 7.33
CA VAL A 310 9.84 10.61 6.98
C VAL A 310 10.57 11.37 8.08
N ARG A 311 11.25 12.46 7.70
CA ARG A 311 11.79 13.44 8.65
C ARG A 311 10.95 14.72 8.63
N ALA A 312 10.41 15.09 9.78
CA ALA A 312 9.66 16.33 10.03
C ALA A 312 10.01 16.87 11.43
N GLY A 313 10.21 18.18 11.58
CA GLY A 313 10.50 18.82 12.87
C GLY A 313 11.82 18.34 13.50
N GLY A 314 12.75 17.85 12.67
CA GLY A 314 13.97 17.17 13.10
C GLY A 314 13.80 15.71 13.54
N VAL A 315 12.57 15.26 13.82
CA VAL A 315 12.20 13.90 14.23
C VAL A 315 12.14 12.95 13.03
N ASN A 316 12.61 11.71 13.21
CA ASN A 316 12.53 10.65 12.20
C ASN A 316 11.39 9.68 12.54
N TYR A 317 10.31 9.72 11.78
CA TYR A 317 9.14 8.85 11.92
C TYR A 317 9.30 7.55 11.12
N LYS A 318 8.60 6.50 11.55
CA LYS A 318 8.56 5.16 10.94
C LYS A 318 7.11 4.67 10.86
N ASN A 319 6.86 3.63 10.06
CA ASN A 319 5.52 3.12 9.77
C ASN A 319 4.63 4.23 9.16
N VAL A 320 5.25 5.07 8.32
CA VAL A 320 4.62 6.24 7.72
C VAL A 320 3.82 5.79 6.51
N ALA A 321 2.56 6.14 6.47
CA ALA A 321 1.75 6.02 5.26
C ALA A 321 2.09 7.19 4.33
N ILE A 322 2.62 6.87 3.15
CA ILE A 322 3.02 7.85 2.13
C ILE A 322 2.04 7.73 0.97
N LEU A 323 1.33 8.81 0.68
CA LEU A 323 0.28 8.88 -0.32
C LEU A 323 0.62 9.98 -1.32
N GLU A 324 0.35 9.74 -2.59
CA GLU A 324 0.42 10.76 -3.64
C GLU A 324 -0.97 11.00 -4.22
N GLU A 325 -1.35 12.28 -4.32
CA GLU A 325 -2.51 12.76 -5.06
C GLU A 325 -2.04 13.49 -6.32
N SER A 326 -2.63 13.17 -7.47
CA SER A 326 -2.33 13.78 -8.76
C SER A 326 -3.62 14.10 -9.52
N PHE A 327 -3.63 15.18 -10.31
CA PHE A 327 -4.83 15.69 -10.98
C PHE A 327 -4.72 15.61 -12.52
N LYS A 328 -5.77 15.09 -13.17
CA LYS A 328 -5.88 14.90 -14.63
C LYS A 328 -5.77 16.17 -15.46
N TYR A 329 -5.95 17.34 -14.84
CA TYR A 329 -5.98 18.65 -15.50
C TYR A 329 -5.05 19.70 -14.86
N ILE A 330 -4.26 19.34 -13.84
CA ILE A 330 -3.38 20.26 -13.10
C ILE A 330 -2.05 19.55 -12.83
N ASP A 331 -0.94 20.16 -13.24
CA ASP A 331 0.42 19.61 -13.08
C ASP A 331 0.97 19.81 -11.66
N VAL A 332 0.22 19.29 -10.68
CA VAL A 332 0.55 19.27 -9.26
C VAL A 332 0.38 17.85 -8.74
N VAL A 333 1.47 17.27 -8.25
CA VAL A 333 1.49 16.06 -7.42
C VAL A 333 1.69 16.50 -5.98
N LYS A 334 0.72 16.16 -5.11
CA LYS A 334 0.85 16.34 -3.66
C LYS A 334 1.32 15.03 -3.04
N THR A 335 2.34 15.07 -2.18
CA THR A 335 2.81 13.91 -1.41
C THR A 335 2.51 14.12 0.07
N TYR A 336 1.61 13.32 0.61
CA TYR A 336 1.17 13.32 2.00
C TYR A 336 1.91 12.28 2.83
N TYR A 337 2.35 12.67 4.03
CA TYR A 337 3.03 11.78 4.99
C TYR A 337 2.25 11.71 6.29
N PHE A 338 1.56 10.59 6.50
CA PHE A 338 0.73 10.33 7.67
C PHE A 338 1.42 9.41 8.68
N VAL A 339 1.27 9.72 9.97
CA VAL A 339 1.81 8.92 11.09
C VAL A 339 0.68 8.55 12.06
N ASP A 340 0.63 7.27 12.43
CA ASP A 340 -0.33 6.71 13.37
C ASP A 340 -0.38 7.48 14.71
N GLY A 341 -1.56 7.95 15.10
CA GLY A 341 -1.78 8.74 16.31
C GLY A 341 -1.23 10.18 16.27
N ILE A 342 -0.87 10.67 15.08
CA ILE A 342 -0.42 12.06 14.84
C ILE A 342 -1.13 12.68 13.63
N GLY A 343 -1.55 11.88 12.66
CA GLY A 343 -2.11 12.35 11.40
C GLY A 343 -1.04 12.88 10.43
N LEU A 344 -1.38 13.91 9.66
CA LEU A 344 -0.50 14.50 8.65
C LEU A 344 0.69 15.22 9.33
N VAL A 345 1.92 14.72 9.11
CA VAL A 345 3.16 15.35 9.65
C VAL A 345 3.95 16.12 8.59
N LYS A 346 3.69 15.89 7.30
CA LYS A 346 4.36 16.59 6.20
C LYS A 346 3.54 16.52 4.91
N GLU A 347 3.54 17.58 4.12
CA GLU A 347 3.01 17.63 2.76
C GLU A 347 4.01 18.31 1.82
N LEU A 348 4.18 17.76 0.63
CA LEU A 348 5.00 18.31 -0.45
C LEU A 348 4.14 18.56 -1.69
N HIS A 349 4.36 19.65 -2.42
CA HIS A 349 3.80 19.86 -3.77
C HIS A 349 4.95 19.82 -4.78
N ASN A 350 4.88 18.96 -5.79
CA ASN A 350 5.93 18.75 -6.81
C ASN A 350 7.35 18.53 -6.21
N GLY A 351 7.43 17.95 -5.01
CA GLY A 351 8.67 17.71 -4.26
C GLY A 351 9.10 18.82 -3.30
N GLU A 352 8.50 20.01 -3.36
CA GLU A 352 8.79 21.11 -2.44
C GLU A 352 7.93 21.01 -1.16
N VAL A 353 8.52 21.21 0.01
CA VAL A 353 7.81 21.08 1.29
C VAL A 353 6.90 22.28 1.52
N VAL A 354 5.59 22.06 1.49
CA VAL A 354 4.56 23.08 1.75
C VAL A 354 4.04 23.04 3.18
N TYR A 355 4.11 21.90 3.85
CA TYR A 355 3.64 21.71 5.23
C TYR A 355 4.58 20.77 5.99
N GLU A 356 4.97 21.12 7.22
CA GLU A 356 5.80 20.25 8.07
C GLU A 356 5.53 20.47 9.56
N LEU A 357 5.27 19.38 10.29
CA LEU A 357 5.16 19.37 11.75
C LEU A 357 6.52 19.70 12.37
N LEU A 358 6.65 20.87 12.98
CA LEU A 358 7.87 21.31 13.67
C LEU A 358 7.94 20.77 15.10
N LYS A 359 6.80 20.76 15.80
CA LYS A 359 6.72 20.40 17.22
C LYS A 359 5.31 19.91 17.58
N ARG A 360 5.24 18.92 18.47
CA ARG A 360 4.04 18.52 19.21
C ARG A 360 4.32 18.75 20.70
N THR A 361 3.43 19.45 21.41
CA THR A 361 3.58 19.81 22.83
C THR A 361 2.37 19.29 23.60
N ALA A 362 2.56 18.62 24.74
CA ALA A 362 1.44 18.21 25.58
C ALA A 362 0.73 19.44 26.17
N ASN A 363 -0.59 19.34 26.31
CA ASN A 363 -1.46 20.39 26.89
C ASN A 363 -1.46 20.37 28.42
#